data_AF-A0A142K0N9-F1
#
_entry.id   AF-A0A142K0N9-F1
#
_cell.length_a   1.000
_cell.length_b   1.000
_cell.length_c   1.000
_cell.angle_alpha   90.00
_cell.angle_beta   90.00
_cell.angle_gamma   90.00
#
_symmetry.space_group_name_H-M   'P 1'
#
loop_
_entity.id
_entity.type
_entity.pdbx_description
1 polymer ?
#
loop_
_entity_poly.entity_id
_entity_poly.type
_entity_poly.pdbx_seq_one_letter_code
_entity_poly.pdbx_strand_id
1 'polypeptide(L)'
;VHIAFGCQISIQFVQNVIIHGLHIHDIKPGNGGMIRDSLRHYGFRTKSDGDGISIYGSSDIWIDHCSMRNCADGLIDAIEASTAITISNCHFARHNDVLLFGASDSNERDSIMQVTVAFNHFGKGLVQRMPRCRWGFFHVVNNDYTHWMMYAIGGSHC
;
A
#
# COMPACT_ATOMS: atom_id res chain seq x y z
N VAL A 1 12.08 -10.78 -8.83
CA VAL A 1 11.12 -10.61 -9.96
C VAL A 1 10.71 -9.14 -10.04
N HIS A 2 10.53 -8.57 -11.24
CA HIS A 2 10.10 -7.18 -11.42
C HIS A 2 8.65 -7.12 -11.90
N ILE A 3 7.85 -6.27 -11.25
CA ILE A 3 6.51 -5.89 -11.68
C ILE A 3 6.55 -4.40 -12.00
N ALA A 4 6.45 -4.05 -13.28
CA ALA A 4 6.66 -2.69 -13.74
C ALA A 4 5.94 -2.36 -15.04
N PHE A 5 5.72 -1.07 -15.30
CA PHE A 5 5.13 -0.49 -16.53
C PHE A 5 3.69 -0.92 -16.85
N GLY A 6 3.09 -1.78 -16.03
CA GLY A 6 1.70 -2.20 -16.09
C GLY A 6 0.88 -1.57 -14.96
N CYS A 7 -0.29 -2.17 -14.71
CA CYS A 7 -1.22 -1.74 -13.65
C CYS A 7 -0.78 -2.21 -12.26
N GLN A 8 -1.44 -1.67 -11.23
CA GLN A 8 -1.23 -2.02 -9.83
C GLN A 8 -1.58 -3.48 -9.49
N ILE A 9 -1.01 -3.98 -8.40
CA ILE A 9 -1.47 -5.21 -7.75
C ILE A 9 -2.68 -4.84 -6.88
N SER A 10 -3.84 -5.48 -7.13
CA SER A 10 -5.05 -5.27 -6.34
C SER A 10 -5.37 -6.48 -5.47
N ILE A 11 -5.46 -6.27 -4.17
CA ILE A 11 -5.94 -7.22 -3.15
C ILE A 11 -7.31 -6.71 -2.71
N GLN A 12 -8.39 -7.32 -3.21
CA GLN A 12 -9.74 -6.80 -2.98
C GLN A 12 -10.70 -7.89 -2.52
N PHE A 13 -11.32 -7.68 -1.35
CA PHE A 13 -12.26 -8.61 -0.70
C PHE A 13 -11.71 -10.03 -0.52
N VAL A 14 -10.44 -10.13 -0.13
CA VAL A 14 -9.75 -11.41 0.10
C VAL A 14 -9.03 -11.40 1.43
N GLN A 15 -8.56 -12.57 1.85
CA GLN A 15 -7.79 -12.73 3.07
C GLN A 15 -6.63 -13.72 2.87
N ASN A 16 -5.65 -13.69 3.78
CA ASN A 16 -4.50 -14.61 3.81
C ASN A 16 -3.58 -14.46 2.58
N VAL A 17 -3.05 -13.26 2.35
CA VAL A 17 -2.17 -12.97 1.21
C VAL A 17 -0.78 -12.60 1.68
N ILE A 18 0.24 -13.21 1.06
CA ILE A 18 1.65 -12.84 1.25
C ILE A 18 2.19 -12.32 -0.09
N ILE A 19 2.77 -11.12 -0.06
CA ILE A 19 3.57 -10.58 -1.17
C ILE A 19 5.01 -10.45 -0.69
N HIS A 20 5.92 -11.19 -1.31
CA HIS A 20 7.31 -11.27 -0.85
C HIS A 20 8.34 -11.29 -1.98
N GLY A 21 9.47 -10.61 -1.79
CA GLY A 21 10.63 -10.69 -2.68
C GLY A 21 10.44 -10.06 -4.07
N LEU A 22 9.56 -9.07 -4.18
CA LEU A 22 9.26 -8.38 -5.44
C LEU A 22 9.94 -7.02 -5.54
N HIS A 23 10.31 -6.65 -6.77
CA HIS A 23 10.66 -5.28 -7.13
C HIS A 23 9.47 -4.66 -7.88
N ILE A 24 8.77 -3.72 -7.27
CA ILE A 24 7.56 -3.09 -7.84
C ILE A 24 7.88 -1.63 -8.17
N HIS A 25 7.83 -1.24 -9.44
CA HIS A 25 8.21 0.11 -9.82
C HIS A 25 7.62 0.56 -11.15
N ASP A 26 7.56 1.88 -11.38
CA ASP A 26 7.10 2.45 -12.65
C ASP A 26 5.67 1.99 -13.02
N ILE A 27 4.85 1.69 -12.01
CA ILE A 27 3.44 1.32 -12.19
C ILE A 27 2.66 2.49 -12.77
N LYS A 28 1.69 2.17 -13.63
CA LYS A 28 0.86 3.13 -14.36
C LYS A 28 -0.61 2.91 -14.05
N PRO A 29 -1.45 3.96 -14.21
CA PRO A 29 -2.90 3.81 -14.12
C PRO A 29 -3.41 2.80 -15.16
N GLY A 30 -4.26 1.87 -14.73
CA GLY A 30 -4.94 0.93 -15.62
C GLY A 30 -6.33 1.41 -15.99
N ASN A 31 -6.77 1.22 -17.24
CA ASN A 31 -8.12 1.64 -17.68
C ASN A 31 -9.28 0.83 -17.06
N GLY A 32 -8.99 -0.26 -16.36
CA GLY A 32 -10.01 -1.20 -15.86
C GLY A 32 -10.63 -2.03 -16.98
N GLY A 33 -11.88 -2.47 -16.76
CA GLY A 33 -12.64 -3.31 -17.67
C GLY A 33 -12.97 -4.68 -17.07
N MET A 34 -13.35 -5.63 -17.95
CA MET A 34 -13.59 -7.01 -17.53
C MET A 34 -12.25 -7.73 -17.33
N ILE A 35 -11.91 -7.99 -16.07
CA ILE A 35 -10.64 -8.60 -15.68
C ILE A 35 -10.93 -9.94 -15.02
N ARG A 36 -10.18 -10.97 -15.42
CA ARG A 36 -10.24 -12.29 -14.79
C ARG A 36 -9.65 -12.19 -13.39
N ASP A 37 -10.45 -12.45 -12.36
CA ASP A 37 -10.01 -12.41 -10.96
C ASP A 37 -9.99 -13.81 -10.30
N SER A 38 -10.47 -14.84 -11.00
CA SER A 38 -10.28 -16.24 -10.61
C SER A 38 -10.24 -17.17 -11.82
N LEU A 39 -10.04 -18.47 -11.57
CA LEU A 39 -10.02 -19.48 -12.63
C LEU A 39 -11.34 -19.55 -13.43
N ARG A 40 -12.46 -19.06 -12.89
CA ARG A 40 -13.77 -19.18 -13.55
C ARG A 40 -14.58 -17.89 -13.58
N HIS A 41 -14.03 -16.78 -13.10
CA HIS A 41 -14.77 -15.52 -12.97
C HIS A 41 -14.00 -14.35 -13.59
N TYR A 42 -14.77 -13.45 -14.20
CA TYR A 42 -14.34 -12.14 -14.65
C TYR A 42 -15.18 -11.10 -13.89
N GLY A 43 -14.51 -10.23 -13.16
CA GLY A 43 -15.11 -9.09 -12.49
C GLY A 43 -14.90 -7.83 -13.30
N PHE A 44 -15.87 -6.92 -13.27
CA PHE A 44 -15.64 -5.56 -13.74
C PHE A 44 -14.76 -4.83 -12.72
N ARG A 45 -13.67 -4.22 -13.18
CA ARG A 45 -12.78 -3.36 -12.38
C ARG A 45 -12.79 -1.95 -12.96
N THR A 46 -12.87 -0.95 -12.09
CA THR A 46 -12.77 0.45 -12.50
C THR A 46 -11.33 0.81 -12.88
N LYS A 47 -11.14 2.04 -13.36
CA LYS A 47 -9.80 2.61 -13.54
C LYS A 47 -9.02 2.50 -12.22
N SER A 48 -7.76 2.12 -12.33
CA SER A 48 -6.82 2.03 -11.21
C SER A 48 -5.96 3.29 -11.19
N ASP A 49 -5.62 3.79 -10.00
CA ASP A 49 -4.86 5.03 -9.82
C ASP A 49 -3.36 4.84 -10.15
N GLY A 50 -2.89 3.60 -10.06
CA GLY A 50 -1.52 3.23 -10.39
C GLY A 50 -0.60 3.13 -9.17
N ASP A 51 -1.17 2.66 -8.05
CA ASP A 51 -0.40 2.31 -6.85
C ASP A 51 0.53 1.13 -7.10
N GLY A 52 1.54 0.93 -6.26
CA GLY A 52 2.28 -0.34 -6.27
C GLY A 52 1.38 -1.53 -5.90
N ILE A 53 0.79 -1.46 -4.70
CA ILE A 53 -0.13 -2.44 -4.13
C ILE A 53 -1.31 -1.69 -3.51
N SER A 54 -2.53 -2.08 -3.87
CA SER A 54 -3.76 -1.55 -3.27
C SER A 54 -4.55 -2.66 -2.57
N ILE A 55 -4.86 -2.44 -1.30
CA ILE A 55 -5.56 -3.34 -0.39
C ILE A 55 -6.92 -2.74 -0.07
N TYR A 56 -7.99 -3.42 -0.47
CA TYR A 56 -9.36 -2.95 -0.37
C TYR A 56 -10.22 -3.99 0.35
N GLY A 57 -10.79 -3.62 1.50
CA GLY A 57 -11.66 -4.49 2.31
C GLY A 57 -11.12 -5.92 2.51
N SER A 58 -9.82 -6.02 2.81
CA SER A 58 -9.10 -7.30 2.91
C SER A 58 -8.40 -7.46 4.26
N SER A 59 -8.17 -8.70 4.71
CA SER A 59 -7.54 -9.00 6.00
C SER A 59 -6.39 -9.98 5.91
N ASP A 60 -5.55 -10.04 6.94
CA ASP A 60 -4.47 -11.03 7.07
C ASP A 60 -3.48 -10.96 5.89
N ILE A 61 -2.88 -9.78 5.73
CA ILE A 61 -1.99 -9.45 4.61
C ILE A 61 -0.57 -9.22 5.14
N TRP A 62 0.41 -9.86 4.49
CA TRP A 62 1.83 -9.66 4.80
C TRP A 62 2.60 -9.24 3.55
N ILE A 63 3.16 -8.04 3.57
CA ILE A 63 4.03 -7.52 2.52
C ILE A 63 5.45 -7.47 3.09
N ASP A 64 6.35 -8.25 2.52
CA ASP A 64 7.67 -8.49 3.12
C ASP A 64 8.81 -8.50 2.11
N HIS A 65 9.99 -7.97 2.47
CA HIS A 65 11.18 -7.96 1.60
C HIS A 65 10.92 -7.47 0.16
N CYS A 66 10.03 -6.48 0.01
CA CYS A 66 9.75 -5.88 -1.29
C CYS A 66 10.56 -4.59 -1.47
N SER A 67 10.94 -4.30 -2.71
CA SER A 67 11.59 -3.04 -3.08
C SER A 67 10.65 -2.23 -3.97
N MET A 68 10.27 -1.02 -3.55
CA MET A 68 9.24 -0.23 -4.23
C MET A 68 9.67 1.21 -4.53
N ARG A 69 9.33 1.72 -5.72
CA ARG A 69 9.65 3.10 -6.14
C ARG A 69 8.80 3.59 -7.31
N ASN A 70 8.69 4.90 -7.48
CA ASN A 70 8.22 5.56 -8.72
C ASN A 70 6.92 4.98 -9.32
N CYS A 71 5.91 4.72 -8.48
CA CYS A 71 4.57 4.39 -8.97
C CYS A 71 3.82 5.67 -9.38
N ALA A 72 2.66 5.55 -10.02
CA ALA A 72 1.93 6.73 -10.49
C ALA A 72 1.25 7.49 -9.35
N ASP A 73 0.73 6.76 -8.35
CA ASP A 73 0.11 7.33 -7.15
C ASP A 73 0.78 6.83 -5.86
N GLY A 74 0.17 5.94 -5.07
CA GLY A 74 0.76 5.36 -3.86
C GLY A 74 1.81 4.27 -4.11
N LEU A 75 2.63 3.91 -3.11
CA LEU A 75 3.32 2.60 -3.15
C LEU A 75 2.44 1.51 -2.55
N ILE A 76 1.92 1.71 -1.35
CA ILE A 76 1.00 0.77 -0.70
C ILE A 76 -0.16 1.54 -0.07
N ASP A 77 -1.36 1.25 -0.55
CA ASP A 77 -2.59 1.86 -0.05
C ASP A 77 -3.49 0.78 0.57
N ALA A 78 -4.00 1.04 1.78
CA ALA A 78 -4.94 0.17 2.48
C ALA A 78 -6.17 0.95 2.91
N ILE A 79 -7.35 0.54 2.46
CA ILE A 79 -8.61 1.27 2.66
C ILE A 79 -9.78 0.32 2.89
N GLU A 80 -10.94 0.89 3.22
CA GLU A 80 -12.24 0.22 3.19
C GLU A 80 -12.33 -0.94 4.17
N ALA A 81 -11.98 -0.64 5.43
CA ALA A 81 -11.96 -1.59 6.55
C ALA A 81 -10.94 -2.73 6.38
N SER A 82 -9.90 -2.52 5.57
CA SER A 82 -8.77 -3.45 5.54
C SER A 82 -8.07 -3.49 6.90
N THR A 83 -7.66 -4.67 7.38
CA THR A 83 -7.10 -4.82 8.73
C THR A 83 -6.16 -6.02 8.84
N ALA A 84 -5.47 -6.17 9.97
CA ALA A 84 -4.48 -7.22 10.20
C ALA A 84 -3.41 -7.26 9.09
N ILE A 85 -2.78 -6.10 8.85
CA ILE A 85 -1.75 -5.94 7.81
C ILE A 85 -0.37 -5.80 8.47
N THR A 86 0.63 -6.49 7.95
CA THR A 86 2.05 -6.27 8.30
C THR A 86 2.83 -5.90 7.04
N ILE A 87 3.57 -4.79 7.11
CA ILE A 87 4.52 -4.35 6.09
C ILE A 87 5.90 -4.36 6.73
N SER A 88 6.75 -5.30 6.31
CA SER A 88 8.05 -5.51 6.94
C SER A 88 9.22 -5.69 5.99
N ASN A 89 10.43 -5.35 6.45
CA ASN A 89 11.70 -5.57 5.72
C ASN A 89 11.71 -5.02 4.28
N CYS A 90 10.82 -4.07 3.95
CA CYS A 90 10.73 -3.51 2.62
C CYS A 90 11.68 -2.32 2.47
N HIS A 91 12.06 -2.02 1.23
CA HIS A 91 12.85 -0.85 0.88
C HIS A 91 12.03 0.07 -0.02
N PHE A 92 11.78 1.29 0.45
CA PHE A 92 11.04 2.33 -0.24
C PHE A 92 11.97 3.47 -0.64
N ALA A 93 11.92 3.94 -1.89
CA ALA A 93 12.77 5.05 -2.33
C ALA A 93 12.17 5.79 -3.53
N ARG A 94 12.60 7.05 -3.75
CA ARG A 94 12.25 7.87 -4.92
C ARG A 94 10.75 7.86 -5.23
N HIS A 95 9.95 8.37 -4.31
CA HIS A 95 8.50 8.36 -4.43
C HIS A 95 7.85 9.44 -3.56
N ASN A 96 6.72 9.98 -3.99
CA ASN A 96 6.04 11.04 -3.25
C ASN A 96 5.19 10.47 -2.09
N ASP A 97 4.11 9.75 -2.46
CA ASP A 97 3.10 9.25 -1.54
C ASP A 97 3.36 7.77 -1.24
N VAL A 98 4.03 7.47 -0.12
CA VAL A 98 4.59 6.14 0.13
C VAL A 98 3.53 5.15 0.63
N LEU A 99 2.98 5.34 1.82
CA LEU A 99 2.02 4.44 2.47
C LEU A 99 0.78 5.21 2.94
N LEU A 100 -0.40 4.89 2.41
CA LEU A 100 -1.67 5.47 2.86
C LEU A 100 -2.54 4.41 3.54
N PHE A 101 -2.91 4.66 4.79
CA PHE A 101 -3.83 3.82 5.56
C PHE A 101 -5.08 4.63 5.92
N GLY A 102 -6.19 4.31 5.26
CA GLY A 102 -7.46 5.06 5.32
C GLY A 102 -7.48 6.29 4.41
N ALA A 103 -8.34 6.27 3.38
CA ALA A 103 -8.38 7.30 2.34
C ALA A 103 -9.26 8.52 2.67
N SER A 104 -10.29 8.36 3.53
CA SER A 104 -11.28 9.42 3.78
C SER A 104 -11.46 9.71 5.27
N ASP A 105 -11.58 11.01 5.59
CA ASP A 105 -11.94 11.52 6.92
C ASP A 105 -13.43 11.32 7.26
N SER A 106 -14.21 10.70 6.37
CA SER A 106 -15.62 10.34 6.59
C SER A 106 -15.88 8.83 6.62
N ASN A 107 -14.84 7.99 6.50
CA ASN A 107 -15.00 6.53 6.45
C ASN A 107 -14.68 5.88 7.81
N GLU A 108 -15.59 6.01 8.76
CA GLU A 108 -15.45 5.46 10.12
C GLU A 108 -15.25 3.94 10.16
N ARG A 109 -15.56 3.22 9.06
CA ARG A 109 -15.31 1.78 8.94
C ARG A 109 -13.83 1.43 9.06
N ASP A 110 -12.93 2.36 8.74
CA ASP A 110 -11.49 2.18 8.89
C ASP A 110 -11.03 2.15 10.36
N SER A 111 -11.91 2.41 11.34
CA SER A 111 -11.59 2.30 12.78
C SER A 111 -11.18 0.88 13.21
N ILE A 112 -11.55 -0.15 12.44
CA ILE A 112 -11.10 -1.53 12.70
C ILE A 112 -9.68 -1.81 12.18
N MET A 113 -9.11 -0.89 11.40
CA MET A 113 -7.84 -1.09 10.71
C MET A 113 -6.70 -1.22 11.73
N GLN A 114 -5.92 -2.28 11.58
CA GLN A 114 -4.71 -2.51 12.35
C GLN A 114 -3.56 -2.82 11.39
N VAL A 115 -2.53 -1.98 11.42
CA VAL A 115 -1.34 -2.15 10.56
C VAL A 115 -0.06 -2.08 11.38
N THR A 116 0.84 -3.04 11.16
CA THR A 116 2.22 -3.00 11.66
C THR A 116 3.16 -2.63 10.53
N VAL A 117 3.95 -1.58 10.72
CA VAL A 117 5.02 -1.15 9.82
C VAL A 117 6.34 -1.34 10.55
N ALA A 118 7.12 -2.36 10.19
CA ALA A 118 8.29 -2.75 10.95
C ALA A 118 9.53 -3.07 10.09
N PHE A 119 10.72 -2.70 10.55
CA PHE A 119 11.99 -3.09 9.90
C PHE A 119 12.14 -2.61 8.45
N ASN A 120 11.36 -1.62 8.02
CA ASN A 120 11.46 -1.10 6.67
C ASN A 120 12.59 -0.08 6.56
N HIS A 121 13.19 -0.01 5.38
CA HIS A 121 14.12 1.05 5.00
C HIS A 121 13.41 2.09 4.13
N PHE A 122 13.10 3.24 4.72
CA PHE A 122 12.64 4.43 4.03
C PHE A 122 13.85 5.23 3.53
N GLY A 123 14.27 4.90 2.30
CA GLY A 123 15.47 5.40 1.66
C GLY A 123 15.35 6.82 1.10
N LYS A 124 16.27 7.16 0.20
CA LYS A 124 16.40 8.52 -0.34
C LYS A 124 15.32 8.85 -1.37
N GLY A 125 14.98 10.14 -1.45
CA GLY A 125 14.04 10.68 -2.43
C GLY A 125 12.58 10.41 -2.09
N LEU A 126 12.26 10.15 -0.82
CA LEU A 126 10.89 10.08 -0.34
C LEU A 126 10.39 11.47 0.07
N VAL A 127 9.12 11.78 -0.21
CA VAL A 127 8.51 13.06 0.17
C VAL A 127 7.73 12.92 1.48
N GLN A 128 6.74 12.02 1.51
CA GLN A 128 5.76 11.95 2.60
C GLN A 128 5.10 10.56 2.79
N ARG A 129 4.24 10.45 3.81
CA ARG A 129 3.37 9.28 4.10
C ARG A 129 4.13 8.00 4.44
N MET A 130 4.96 8.00 5.48
CA MET A 130 5.72 6.83 5.92
C MET A 130 5.40 6.40 7.38
N PRO A 131 4.14 6.11 7.76
CA PRO A 131 2.91 6.14 6.96
C PRO A 131 2.10 7.45 7.11
N ARG A 132 1.02 7.58 6.30
CA ARG A 132 -0.09 8.50 6.60
C ARG A 132 -1.34 7.71 6.98
N CYS A 133 -1.88 8.00 8.15
CA CYS A 133 -2.89 7.17 8.79
C CYS A 133 -4.21 7.90 9.10
N ARG A 134 -5.30 7.13 9.14
CA ARG A 134 -6.61 7.56 9.66
C ARG A 134 -7.32 6.43 10.40
N TRP A 135 -8.10 6.79 11.43
CA TRP A 135 -9.05 5.96 12.20
C TRP A 135 -8.50 4.78 13.01
N GLY A 136 -7.67 3.94 12.39
CA GLY A 136 -7.24 2.68 12.97
C GLY A 136 -6.09 2.79 13.98
N PHE A 137 -5.52 1.64 14.31
CA PHE A 137 -4.34 1.51 15.14
C PHE A 137 -3.10 1.13 14.31
N PHE A 138 -2.01 1.86 14.50
CA PHE A 138 -0.81 1.74 13.66
C PHE A 138 0.43 1.56 14.53
N HIS A 139 1.05 0.38 14.45
CA HIS A 139 2.30 0.10 15.15
C HIS A 139 3.48 0.33 14.20
N VAL A 140 4.21 1.43 14.42
CA VAL A 140 5.38 1.80 13.61
C VAL A 140 6.64 1.59 14.45
N VAL A 141 7.44 0.58 14.13
CA VAL A 141 8.53 0.12 15.00
C VAL A 141 9.79 -0.26 14.22
N ASN A 142 10.96 0.15 14.70
CA ASN A 142 12.26 -0.24 14.14
C ASN A 142 12.42 -0.04 12.62
N ASN A 143 11.81 1.01 12.06
CA ASN A 143 12.06 1.40 10.67
C ASN A 143 13.22 2.39 10.60
N ASP A 144 14.03 2.30 9.56
CA ASP A 144 15.10 3.26 9.26
C ASP A 144 14.58 4.33 8.30
N TYR A 145 14.65 5.60 8.70
CA TYR A 145 14.26 6.75 7.90
C TYR A 145 15.48 7.56 7.51
N THR A 146 15.97 7.35 6.28
CA THR A 146 17.18 8.02 5.80
C THR A 146 16.92 9.49 5.48
N HIS A 147 15.81 9.83 4.82
CA HIS A 147 15.47 11.21 4.46
C HIS A 147 14.00 11.35 4.04
N TRP A 148 13.37 12.48 4.36
CA TRP A 148 12.05 12.87 3.87
C TRP A 148 12.02 14.36 3.54
N MET A 149 11.25 14.75 2.51
CA MET A 149 11.16 16.15 2.09
C MET A 149 10.05 16.94 2.79
N MET A 150 8.94 16.31 3.17
CA MET A 150 7.78 16.98 3.78
C MET A 150 7.52 16.50 5.20
N TYR A 151 7.16 15.23 5.40
CA TYR A 151 7.06 14.60 6.73
C TYR A 151 7.29 13.10 6.63
N ALA A 152 7.78 12.48 7.72
CA ALA A 152 7.86 11.03 7.81
C ALA A 152 6.49 10.43 8.12
N ILE A 153 6.01 10.59 9.35
CA ILE A 153 4.75 10.02 9.84
C ILE A 153 3.70 11.12 9.96
N GLY A 154 2.47 10.86 9.50
CA GLY A 154 1.36 11.81 9.60
C GLY A 154 0.02 11.11 9.73
N GLY A 155 -1.02 11.87 10.01
CA GLY A 155 -2.38 11.34 10.07
C GLY A 155 -3.43 12.41 10.31
N SER A 156 -4.69 12.01 10.15
CA SER A 156 -5.87 12.81 10.47
C SER A 156 -6.97 11.88 10.98
N HIS A 157 -7.85 12.35 11.85
CA HIS A 157 -8.93 11.54 12.42
C HIS A 157 -8.44 10.20 13.00
N CYS A 158 -7.40 10.28 13.85
CA CYS A 158 -6.83 9.13 14.56
C CYS A 158 -7.52 8.90 15.90
#